data_AF-A0A1Y3PQL3-F1
#
_entry.id   AF-A0A1Y3PQL3-F1
#
_cell.length_a   1.000
_cell.length_b   1.000
_cell.length_c   1.000
_cell.angle_alpha   90.00
_cell.angle_beta   90.00
_cell.angle_gamma   90.00
#
_symmetry.space_group_name_H-M   'P 1'
#
loop_
_entity.id
_entity.type
_entity.pdbx_description
1 polymer ?
#
loop_
_entity_poly.entity_id
_entity_poly.type
_entity_poly.pdbx_seq_one_letter_code
_entity_poly.pdbx_strand_id
1 'polypeptide(L)'
;MPGGVKLRVPVVICVNSLFPHQLARLGEKMGFQLIHISTDCVFSGQRGEYAEQDVTDGTTAYAKTKCLGEVTYGGHLTIRTSIIGPELKDGIGLFHWFMKQKGVVRGYRRVFWNGVTTLELAKAIDWVLQKPMIAGLVHLAEPGKISKYQLLVWLKEAFGCDDVTIYPYDGIISDKSLLNTRADFTYAVTPYREALAELREWIQTHPGYGYGHG
;
A
#
# COMPACT_ATOMS: atom_id res chain seq x y z
N MET A 1 4.35 18.48 -1.91
CA MET A 1 3.02 18.02 -1.48
C MET A 1 2.36 19.15 -0.72
N PRO A 2 1.14 19.59 -1.08
CA PRO A 2 0.41 20.60 -0.31
C PRO A 2 -0.09 19.98 1.01
N GLY A 3 -0.05 20.77 2.09
CA GLY A 3 -0.28 20.32 3.46
C GLY A 3 -1.70 19.81 3.70
N GLY A 4 -1.83 18.52 3.96
CA GLY A 4 -3.01 17.94 4.59
C GLY A 4 -3.19 18.46 6.02
N VAL A 5 -4.43 18.45 6.51
CA VAL A 5 -4.77 18.71 7.91
C VAL A 5 -3.85 17.87 8.79
N LYS A 6 -2.90 18.51 9.50
CA LYS A 6 -2.05 17.81 10.47
C LYS A 6 -2.94 17.41 11.63
N LEU A 7 -3.43 16.16 11.59
CA LEU A 7 -3.98 15.52 12.77
C LEU A 7 -2.99 15.69 13.93
N ARG A 8 -3.49 16.09 15.09
CA ARG A 8 -2.65 16.30 16.27
C ARG A 8 -1.98 14.98 16.63
N VAL A 9 -0.69 15.04 17.01
CA VAL A 9 0.12 13.85 17.34
C VAL A 9 -0.60 12.84 18.25
N PRO A 10 -1.32 13.25 19.31
CA PRO A 10 -2.07 12.30 20.14
C PRO A 10 -3.14 11.52 19.39
N VAL A 11 -3.87 12.16 18.47
CA VAL A 11 -4.94 11.51 17.69
C VAL A 11 -4.34 10.43 16.78
N VAL A 12 -3.20 10.74 16.13
CA VAL A 12 -2.51 9.78 15.25
C VAL A 12 -2.03 8.56 16.04
N ILE A 13 -1.46 8.76 17.24
CA ILE A 13 -1.03 7.65 18.11
C ILE A 13 -2.22 6.81 18.55
N CYS A 14 -3.32 7.44 18.97
CA CYS A 14 -4.53 6.70 19.36
C CYS A 14 -5.06 5.83 18.22
N VAL A 15 -5.19 6.39 17.02
CA VAL A 15 -5.79 5.69 15.87
C VAL A 15 -4.86 4.66 15.25
N ASN A 16 -3.60 5.01 15.02
CA ASN A 16 -2.68 4.12 14.29
C ASN A 16 -1.97 3.12 15.21
N SER A 17 -1.84 3.40 16.50
CA SER A 17 -1.06 2.57 17.42
C SER A 17 -1.94 1.88 18.46
N LEU A 18 -2.69 2.63 19.28
CA LEU A 18 -3.42 2.04 20.41
C LEU A 18 -4.67 1.27 19.96
N PHE A 19 -5.42 1.81 19.01
CA PHE A 19 -6.70 1.25 18.59
C PHE A 19 -6.59 -0.16 17.98
N PRO A 20 -5.62 -0.49 17.10
CA PRO A 20 -5.42 -1.86 16.62
C PRO A 20 -5.25 -2.89 17.74
N HIS A 21 -4.46 -2.56 18.78
CA HIS A 21 -4.27 -3.44 19.95
C HIS A 21 -5.54 -3.61 20.78
N GLN A 22 -6.38 -2.57 20.88
CA GLN A 22 -7.68 -2.67 21.56
C GLN A 22 -8.63 -3.59 20.79
N LEU A 23 -8.68 -3.47 19.45
CA LEU A 23 -9.47 -4.36 18.61
C LEU A 23 -8.98 -5.81 18.71
N ALA A 24 -7.67 -6.04 18.72
CA ALA A 24 -7.08 -7.35 18.92
C ALA A 24 -7.54 -8.00 20.24
N ARG A 25 -7.41 -7.29 21.36
CA ARG A 25 -7.89 -7.77 22.67
C ARG A 25 -9.39 -8.05 22.69
N LEU A 26 -10.18 -7.30 21.92
CA LEU A 26 -11.60 -7.57 21.76
C LEU A 26 -11.83 -8.84 20.93
N GLY A 27 -11.04 -9.04 19.88
CA GLY A 27 -11.02 -10.25 19.06
C GLY A 27 -10.73 -11.50 19.87
N GLU A 28 -9.73 -11.45 20.77
CA GLU A 28 -9.42 -12.55 21.70
C GLU A 28 -10.61 -12.88 22.63
N LYS A 29 -11.37 -11.87 23.07
CA LYS A 29 -12.54 -12.06 23.95
C LYS A 29 -13.78 -12.55 23.21
N MET A 30 -13.98 -12.09 21.97
CA MET A 30 -15.20 -12.34 21.19
C MET A 30 -15.04 -13.45 20.15
N GLY A 31 -13.84 -13.98 19.97
CA GLY A 31 -13.55 -15.06 19.03
C GLY A 31 -13.50 -14.63 17.56
N PHE A 32 -13.12 -13.37 17.26
CA PHE A 32 -12.90 -12.93 15.88
C PHE A 32 -11.42 -12.69 15.58
N GLN A 33 -11.04 -12.89 14.33
CA GLN A 33 -9.71 -12.54 13.83
C GLN A 33 -9.68 -11.08 13.35
N LEU A 34 -8.72 -10.30 13.84
CA LEU A 34 -8.39 -9.00 13.27
C LEU A 34 -7.41 -9.18 12.10
N ILE A 35 -7.75 -8.64 10.93
CA ILE A 35 -6.81 -8.43 9.81
C ILE A 35 -6.44 -6.94 9.80
N HIS A 36 -5.23 -6.62 10.24
CA HIS A 36 -4.70 -5.26 10.33
C HIS A 36 -3.79 -4.93 9.15
N ILE A 37 -4.05 -3.82 8.46
CA ILE A 37 -3.21 -3.37 7.33
C ILE A 37 -2.15 -2.39 7.85
N SER A 38 -0.89 -2.77 7.75
CA SER A 38 0.29 -1.94 8.01
C SER A 38 0.87 -1.39 6.69
N THR A 39 2.13 -0.93 6.69
CA THR A 39 2.73 -0.19 5.58
C THR A 39 4.19 -0.55 5.36
N ASP A 40 4.64 -0.49 4.11
CA ASP A 40 6.07 -0.47 3.73
C ASP A 40 6.86 0.71 4.33
N CYS A 41 6.18 1.79 4.71
CA CYS A 41 6.82 2.98 5.27
C CYS A 41 7.41 2.77 6.67
N VAL A 42 7.18 1.61 7.31
CA VAL A 42 7.91 1.21 8.51
C VAL A 42 9.41 1.02 8.24
N PHE A 43 9.81 0.92 6.97
CA PHE A 43 11.20 0.87 6.52
C PHE A 43 11.67 2.22 5.95
N SER A 44 12.95 2.51 6.13
CA SER A 44 13.63 3.74 5.72
C SER A 44 13.68 3.89 4.20
N GLY A 45 13.80 2.77 3.50
CA GLY A 45 14.02 2.74 2.07
C GLY A 45 15.49 2.74 1.66
N GLN A 46 16.44 2.42 2.56
CA GLN A 46 17.87 2.43 2.23
C GLN A 46 18.35 1.15 1.53
N ARG A 47 17.79 -0.02 1.89
CA ARG A 47 18.21 -1.33 1.36
C ARG A 47 17.26 -1.92 0.32
N GLY A 48 15.96 -1.87 0.58
CA GLY A 48 14.97 -2.66 -0.16
C GLY A 48 14.92 -4.10 0.32
N GLU A 49 14.01 -4.87 -0.26
CA GLU A 49 13.83 -6.31 -0.03
C GLU A 49 13.72 -6.67 1.46
N TYR A 50 12.95 -5.87 2.20
CA TYR A 50 12.77 -6.08 3.63
C TYR A 50 11.88 -7.30 3.88
N ALA A 51 12.37 -8.26 4.65
CA ALA A 51 11.64 -9.42 5.13
C ALA A 51 10.81 -9.08 6.38
N GLU A 52 9.85 -9.94 6.73
CA GLU A 52 8.94 -9.72 7.86
C GLU A 52 9.67 -9.56 9.20
N GLN A 53 10.80 -10.27 9.37
CA GLN A 53 11.62 -10.28 10.58
C GLN A 53 12.64 -9.14 10.66
N ASP A 54 12.76 -8.33 9.62
CA ASP A 54 13.69 -7.21 9.62
C ASP A 54 13.25 -6.13 10.60
N VAL A 55 14.22 -5.52 11.28
CA VAL A 55 14.00 -4.41 12.19
C VAL A 55 13.50 -3.19 11.40
N THR A 56 12.39 -2.61 11.85
CA THR A 56 11.82 -1.41 11.25
C THR A 56 12.71 -0.18 11.56
N ASP A 57 13.05 0.59 10.52
CA ASP A 57 13.98 1.74 10.60
C ASP A 57 13.37 3.04 10.01
N GLY A 58 12.07 3.05 9.74
CA GLY A 58 11.32 4.21 9.28
C GLY A 58 11.25 5.33 10.35
N THR A 59 11.77 6.51 10.02
CA THR A 59 11.94 7.61 10.99
C THR A 59 10.76 8.57 11.07
N THR A 60 9.85 8.54 10.08
CA THR A 60 8.70 9.47 10.03
C THR A 60 7.71 9.20 11.16
N ALA A 61 6.97 10.24 11.59
CA ALA A 61 5.92 10.06 12.60
C ALA A 61 4.88 9.02 12.16
N TYR A 62 4.48 9.04 10.89
CA TYR A 62 3.58 8.03 10.31
C TYR A 62 4.15 6.61 10.47
N ALA A 63 5.40 6.39 10.03
CA ALA A 63 6.09 5.10 10.13
C ALA A 63 6.10 4.57 11.57
N LYS A 64 6.51 5.40 12.52
CA LYS A 64 6.56 5.03 13.94
C LYS A 64 5.18 4.66 14.48
N THR A 65 4.16 5.47 14.19
CA THR A 65 2.80 5.19 14.69
C THR A 65 2.21 3.92 14.09
N LYS A 66 2.47 3.64 12.81
CA LYS A 66 2.05 2.39 12.16
C LYS A 66 2.77 1.18 12.74
N CYS A 67 4.09 1.26 12.92
CA CYS A 67 4.87 0.20 13.55
C CYS A 67 4.37 -0.11 14.97
N LEU A 68 4.08 0.92 15.77
CA LEU A 68 3.53 0.77 17.13
C LEU A 68 2.11 0.18 17.18
N GLY A 69 1.41 0.06 16.05
CA GLY A 69 0.07 -0.55 15.97
C GLY A 69 0.05 -1.93 15.34
N GLU A 70 1.21 -2.48 14.96
CA GLU A 70 1.28 -3.81 14.37
C GLU A 70 0.92 -4.86 15.41
N VAL A 71 -0.06 -5.69 15.07
CA VAL A 71 -0.56 -6.77 15.94
C VAL A 71 -0.01 -8.09 15.44
N THR A 72 0.91 -8.67 16.19
CA THR A 72 1.62 -9.91 15.82
C THR A 72 1.34 -11.07 16.78
N TYR A 73 0.27 -10.97 17.57
CA TYR A 73 -0.15 -11.94 18.60
C TYR A 73 -1.64 -12.30 18.46
N GLY A 74 -2.12 -13.24 19.28
CA GLY A 74 -3.57 -13.48 19.48
C GLY A 74 -4.29 -14.14 18.30
N GLY A 75 -3.57 -14.77 17.37
CA GLY A 75 -4.17 -15.35 16.16
C GLY A 75 -4.61 -14.30 15.13
N HIS A 76 -4.24 -13.04 15.31
CA HIS A 76 -4.52 -11.95 14.38
C HIS A 76 -3.48 -11.89 13.25
N LEU A 77 -3.85 -11.26 12.14
CA LEU A 77 -2.99 -11.09 10.99
C LEU A 77 -2.67 -9.61 10.78
N THR A 78 -1.41 -9.26 10.69
CA THR A 78 -0.95 -7.97 10.17
C THR A 78 -0.36 -8.16 8.77
N ILE A 79 -0.82 -7.35 7.82
CA ILE A 79 -0.32 -7.32 6.44
C ILE A 79 0.44 -6.02 6.24
N ARG A 80 1.77 -6.06 6.09
CA ARG A 80 2.52 -4.90 5.57
C ARG A 80 2.40 -4.92 4.06
N THR A 81 2.01 -3.78 3.50
CA THR A 81 1.88 -3.61 2.06
C THR A 81 2.04 -2.14 1.69
N SER A 82 1.99 -1.85 0.41
CA SER A 82 1.92 -0.51 -0.13
C SER A 82 0.84 -0.53 -1.20
N ILE A 83 -0.08 0.42 -1.19
CA ILE A 83 -1.26 0.37 -2.06
C ILE A 83 -1.37 1.59 -2.97
N ILE A 84 -1.92 1.36 -4.15
CA ILE A 84 -2.35 2.40 -5.07
C ILE A 84 -3.75 2.10 -5.58
N GLY A 85 -4.60 3.12 -5.73
CA GLY A 85 -5.96 2.94 -6.20
C GLY A 85 -6.84 4.17 -5.99
N PRO A 86 -8.12 4.07 -6.37
CA PRO A 86 -9.06 5.17 -6.28
C PRO A 86 -9.35 5.53 -4.81
N GLU A 87 -9.42 6.83 -4.53
CA GLU A 87 -9.84 7.36 -3.22
C GLU A 87 -11.24 7.97 -3.33
N LEU A 88 -12.06 7.84 -2.28
CA LEU A 88 -13.45 8.34 -2.19
C LEU A 88 -13.55 9.88 -2.01
N LYS A 89 -12.45 10.55 -1.65
CA LYS A 89 -12.38 11.99 -1.37
C LYS A 89 -11.17 12.59 -2.08
N ASP A 90 -10.92 13.89 -1.90
CA ASP A 90 -9.66 14.54 -2.27
C ASP A 90 -8.49 13.94 -1.48
N GLY A 91 -8.02 12.81 -1.99
CA GLY A 91 -6.96 12.01 -1.43
C GLY A 91 -5.59 12.58 -1.76
N ILE A 92 -4.58 12.11 -1.03
CA ILE A 92 -3.18 12.47 -1.28
C ILE A 92 -2.39 11.29 -1.87
N GLY A 93 -3.06 10.18 -2.16
CA GLY A 93 -2.47 8.99 -2.73
C GLY A 93 -1.90 9.26 -4.11
N LEU A 94 -0.87 8.48 -4.48
CA LEU A 94 -0.16 8.64 -5.75
C LEU A 94 -1.10 8.51 -6.95
N PHE A 95 -2.05 7.57 -6.91
CA PHE A 95 -3.02 7.36 -7.97
C PHE A 95 -3.88 8.61 -8.17
N HIS A 96 -4.56 9.08 -7.13
CA HIS A 96 -5.40 10.26 -7.18
C HIS A 96 -4.62 11.52 -7.60
N TRP A 97 -3.41 11.71 -7.05
CA TRP A 97 -2.52 12.80 -7.45
C TRP A 97 -2.22 12.73 -8.96
N PHE A 98 -1.83 11.56 -9.47
CA PHE A 98 -1.44 11.37 -10.86
C PHE A 98 -2.59 11.61 -11.84
N MET A 99 -3.78 11.08 -11.53
CA MET A 99 -5.00 11.26 -12.35
C MET A 99 -5.43 12.73 -12.47
N LYS A 100 -4.97 13.60 -11.57
CA LYS A 100 -5.23 15.06 -11.61
C LYS A 100 -4.13 15.86 -12.30
N GLN A 101 -3.00 15.24 -12.70
CA GLN A 101 -1.90 15.97 -13.32
C GLN A 101 -2.18 16.26 -14.79
N LYS A 102 -1.58 17.36 -15.28
CA LYS A 102 -1.49 17.72 -16.70
C LYS A 102 -0.09 18.26 -16.97
N GLY A 103 0.38 18.14 -18.21
CA GLY A 103 1.71 18.65 -18.59
C GLY A 103 2.84 17.79 -18.03
N VAL A 104 3.93 18.41 -17.58
CA VAL A 104 5.17 17.69 -17.22
C VAL A 104 5.19 17.32 -15.74
N VAL A 105 5.41 16.04 -15.44
CA VAL A 105 5.63 15.52 -14.09
C VAL A 105 6.98 14.80 -14.00
N ARG A 106 7.57 14.74 -12.80
CA ARG A 106 8.80 13.98 -12.56
C ARG A 106 8.46 12.54 -12.19
N GLY A 107 8.96 11.58 -12.97
CA GLY A 107 8.94 10.16 -12.62
C GLY A 107 10.28 9.73 -12.04
N TYR A 108 10.29 9.21 -10.81
CA TYR A 108 11.52 8.84 -10.11
C TYR A 108 12.02 7.45 -10.52
N ARG A 109 13.18 7.36 -11.18
CA ARG A 109 13.73 6.07 -11.67
C ARG A 109 14.44 5.25 -10.59
N ARG A 110 14.89 5.91 -9.51
CA ARG A 110 15.62 5.28 -8.39
C ARG A 110 14.79 5.18 -7.11
N VAL A 111 13.48 5.35 -7.22
CA VAL A 111 12.53 5.12 -6.12
C VAL A 111 11.76 3.85 -6.42
N PHE A 112 12.14 2.75 -5.78
CA PHE A 112 11.60 1.42 -6.00
C PHE A 112 10.50 1.06 -5.01
N TRP A 113 9.54 0.29 -5.50
CA TRP A 113 8.31 -0.09 -4.84
C TRP A 113 7.75 -1.37 -5.48
N ASN A 114 7.09 -2.22 -4.70
CA ASN A 114 6.45 -3.45 -5.17
C ASN A 114 5.10 -3.71 -4.49
N GLY A 115 4.38 -2.64 -4.19
CA GLY A 115 3.04 -2.75 -3.65
C GLY A 115 2.00 -3.27 -4.65
N VAL A 116 0.74 -3.23 -4.24
CA VAL A 116 -0.39 -3.80 -4.97
C VAL A 116 -1.48 -2.74 -5.21
N THR A 117 -2.46 -3.05 -6.07
CA THR A 117 -3.64 -2.19 -6.17
C THR A 117 -4.56 -2.36 -4.97
N THR A 118 -5.45 -1.39 -4.71
CA THR A 118 -6.49 -1.55 -3.67
C THR A 118 -7.40 -2.75 -3.95
N LEU A 119 -7.67 -3.04 -5.24
CA LEU A 119 -8.43 -4.21 -5.66
C LEU A 119 -7.68 -5.52 -5.35
N GLU A 120 -6.38 -5.56 -5.63
CA GLU A 120 -5.53 -6.70 -5.35
C GLU A 120 -5.39 -6.95 -3.83
N LEU A 121 -5.31 -5.90 -3.02
CA LEU A 121 -5.39 -6.03 -1.56
C LEU A 121 -6.73 -6.66 -1.12
N ALA A 122 -7.84 -6.25 -1.71
CA ALA A 122 -9.15 -6.82 -1.39
C ALA A 122 -9.22 -8.32 -1.75
N LYS A 123 -8.70 -8.71 -2.92
CA LYS A 123 -8.59 -10.11 -3.34
C LYS A 123 -7.71 -10.93 -2.39
N ALA A 124 -6.57 -10.39 -1.97
CA ALA A 124 -5.69 -11.06 -1.01
C ALA A 124 -6.36 -11.26 0.35
N ILE A 125 -7.12 -10.28 0.84
CA ILE A 125 -7.88 -10.41 2.09
C ILE A 125 -8.99 -11.47 1.94
N ASP A 126 -9.75 -11.45 0.85
CA ASP A 126 -10.77 -12.47 0.58
C ASP A 126 -10.17 -13.88 0.53
N TRP A 127 -9.01 -14.02 -0.12
CA TRP A 127 -8.25 -15.28 -0.12
C TRP A 127 -7.85 -15.73 1.29
N VAL A 128 -7.35 -14.82 2.14
CA VAL A 128 -7.00 -15.13 3.54
C VAL A 128 -8.20 -15.67 4.30
N LEU A 129 -9.38 -15.07 4.11
CA LEU A 129 -10.61 -15.50 4.79
C LEU A 129 -11.06 -16.91 4.39
N GLN A 130 -10.60 -17.42 3.25
CA GLN A 130 -10.89 -18.77 2.75
C GLN A 130 -9.83 -19.81 3.16
N LYS A 131 -8.75 -19.42 3.85
CA LYS A 131 -7.68 -20.32 4.29
C LYS A 131 -7.87 -20.79 5.73
N PRO A 132 -7.24 -21.92 6.12
CA PRO A 132 -6.94 -22.16 7.53
C PRO A 132 -6.28 -20.93 8.14
N MET A 133 -6.55 -20.66 9.41
CA MET A 133 -6.14 -19.41 10.07
C MET A 133 -4.67 -19.07 9.84
N ILE A 134 -4.42 -17.99 9.08
CA ILE A 134 -3.10 -17.37 8.92
C ILE A 134 -2.99 -16.23 9.93
N ALA A 135 -1.92 -16.21 10.72
CA ALA A 135 -1.73 -15.22 11.79
C ALA A 135 -0.28 -14.73 11.85
N GLY A 136 -0.04 -13.69 12.64
CA GLY A 136 1.26 -13.03 12.77
C GLY A 136 1.40 -11.89 11.77
N LEU A 137 2.58 -11.78 11.15
CA LEU A 137 2.93 -10.72 10.23
C LEU A 137 3.30 -11.32 8.87
N VAL A 138 2.74 -10.75 7.80
CA VAL A 138 3.04 -11.14 6.41
C VAL A 138 3.27 -9.90 5.56
N HIS A 139 4.03 -10.06 4.47
CA HIS A 139 4.15 -9.05 3.42
C HIS A 139 3.26 -9.39 2.23
N LEU A 140 2.38 -8.45 1.84
CA LEU A 140 1.66 -8.52 0.56
C LEU A 140 2.31 -7.56 -0.43
N ALA A 141 3.08 -8.12 -1.34
CA ALA A 141 3.84 -7.38 -2.33
C ALA A 141 4.09 -8.24 -3.58
N GLU A 142 4.27 -7.60 -4.72
CA GLU A 142 4.71 -8.24 -5.96
C GLU A 142 6.16 -8.77 -5.75
N PRO A 143 6.52 -9.97 -6.26
CA PRO A 143 7.87 -10.50 -6.11
C PRO A 143 8.95 -9.61 -6.75
N GLY A 144 8.66 -9.03 -7.91
CA GLY A 144 9.49 -8.00 -8.54
C GLY A 144 9.31 -6.63 -7.90
N LYS A 145 10.10 -5.64 -8.36
CA LYS A 145 9.92 -4.24 -7.98
C LYS A 145 10.03 -3.33 -9.19
N ILE A 146 9.30 -2.24 -9.15
CA ILE A 146 9.30 -1.23 -10.19
C ILE A 146 9.66 0.14 -9.63
N SER A 147 10.21 1.01 -10.48
CA SER A 147 10.43 2.40 -10.11
C SER A 147 9.12 3.19 -10.12
N LYS A 148 9.04 4.28 -9.35
CA LYS A 148 7.92 5.22 -9.44
C LYS A 148 7.77 5.80 -10.84
N TYR A 149 8.87 5.99 -11.59
CA TYR A 149 8.81 6.32 -13.00
C TYR A 149 8.02 5.28 -13.81
N GLN A 150 8.39 4.01 -13.69
CA GLN A 150 7.73 2.92 -14.41
C GLN A 150 6.25 2.80 -14.04
N LEU A 151 5.95 2.96 -12.75
CA LEU A 151 4.59 3.01 -12.24
C LEU A 151 3.76 4.12 -12.91
N LEU A 152 4.28 5.35 -13.00
CA LEU A 152 3.56 6.44 -13.67
C LEU A 152 3.35 6.17 -15.16
N VAL A 153 4.34 5.58 -15.84
CA VAL A 153 4.22 5.20 -17.27
C VAL A 153 3.08 4.20 -17.45
N TRP A 154 3.01 3.18 -16.61
CA TRP A 154 1.95 2.17 -16.69
C TRP A 154 0.58 2.71 -16.29
N LEU A 155 0.50 3.64 -15.32
CA LEU A 155 -0.74 4.35 -15.02
C LEU A 155 -1.20 5.18 -16.22
N LYS A 156 -0.29 5.92 -16.87
CA LYS A 156 -0.59 6.70 -18.07
C LYS A 156 -1.18 5.80 -19.16
N GLU A 157 -0.50 4.69 -19.47
CA GLU A 157 -0.93 3.73 -20.48
C GLU A 157 -2.29 3.11 -20.12
N ALA A 158 -2.46 2.64 -18.89
CA ALA A 158 -3.67 1.97 -18.45
C ALA A 158 -4.89 2.91 -18.48
N PHE A 159 -4.74 4.17 -18.04
CA PHE A 159 -5.85 5.10 -17.84
C PHE A 159 -6.00 6.17 -18.93
N GLY A 160 -5.15 6.19 -19.96
CA GLY A 160 -5.27 7.11 -21.10
C GLY A 160 -4.93 8.57 -20.75
N CYS A 161 -3.95 8.80 -19.88
CA CYS A 161 -3.54 10.15 -19.45
C CYS A 161 -2.59 10.80 -20.47
N ASP A 162 -3.04 11.01 -21.71
CA ASP A 162 -2.20 11.42 -22.83
C ASP A 162 -1.62 12.84 -22.69
N ASP A 163 -2.28 13.71 -21.92
CA ASP A 163 -1.88 15.08 -21.63
C ASP A 163 -0.77 15.19 -20.56
N VAL A 164 -0.30 14.06 -20.01
CA VAL A 164 0.80 14.00 -19.04
C VAL A 164 2.10 13.53 -19.72
N THR A 165 3.17 14.29 -19.56
CA THR A 165 4.53 13.91 -19.95
C THR A 165 5.35 13.57 -18.72
N ILE A 166 5.87 12.35 -18.64
CA ILE A 166 6.65 11.88 -17.48
C ILE A 166 8.14 12.03 -17.79
N TYR A 167 8.78 13.01 -17.14
CA TYR A 167 10.22 13.23 -17.27
C TYR A 167 10.99 12.35 -16.28
N PRO A 168 12.00 11.57 -16.72
CA PRO A 168 12.79 10.73 -15.83
C PRO A 168 13.64 11.58 -14.87
N TYR A 169 13.64 11.23 -13.59
CA TYR A 169 14.39 11.95 -12.56
C TYR A 169 15.09 11.00 -11.58
N ASP A 170 16.37 11.25 -11.32
CA ASP A 170 17.25 10.38 -10.50
C ASP A 170 17.67 10.99 -9.18
N GLY A 171 17.27 12.23 -8.88
CA GLY A 171 17.75 12.97 -7.71
C GLY A 171 17.24 12.47 -6.36
N ILE A 172 16.37 11.45 -6.35
CA ILE A 172 15.88 10.79 -5.13
C ILE A 172 16.11 9.28 -5.28
N ILE A 173 16.72 8.69 -4.25
CA ILE A 173 16.98 7.26 -4.16
C ILE A 173 16.24 6.73 -2.94
N SER A 174 15.45 5.67 -3.13
CA SER A 174 14.76 4.96 -2.06
C SER A 174 14.31 3.61 -2.58
N ASP A 175 14.45 2.56 -1.79
CA ASP A 175 13.93 1.23 -2.10
C ASP A 175 13.19 0.69 -0.87
N LYS A 176 11.86 0.70 -0.94
CA LYS A 176 10.98 0.17 0.10
C LYS A 176 10.35 -1.16 -0.30
N SER A 177 10.95 -1.89 -1.24
CA SER A 177 10.40 -3.18 -1.64
C SER A 177 10.34 -4.15 -0.46
N LEU A 178 9.25 -4.89 -0.39
CA LEU A 178 9.00 -5.90 0.63
C LEU A 178 9.29 -7.28 0.06
N LEU A 179 9.93 -8.14 0.85
CA LEU A 179 10.13 -9.54 0.55
C LEU A 179 9.17 -10.36 1.40
N ASN A 180 8.34 -11.20 0.77
CA ASN A 180 7.54 -12.19 1.48
C ASN A 180 8.39 -13.44 1.74
N THR A 181 8.58 -13.81 3.01
CA THR A 181 9.31 -15.01 3.43
C THR A 181 8.42 -16.07 4.08
N ARG A 182 7.12 -15.81 4.16
CA ARG A 182 6.13 -16.66 4.85
C ARG A 182 5.64 -17.80 3.94
N ALA A 183 6.06 -19.02 4.26
CA ALA A 183 5.67 -20.23 3.50
C ALA A 183 4.16 -20.56 3.56
N ASP A 184 3.45 -20.06 4.58
CA ASP A 184 2.01 -20.22 4.76
C ASP A 184 1.18 -19.10 4.08
N PHE A 185 1.84 -18.04 3.60
CA PHE A 185 1.19 -16.94 2.87
C PHE A 185 1.56 -17.02 1.38
N THR A 186 0.85 -17.89 0.67
CA THR A 186 1.12 -18.27 -0.74
C THR A 186 0.22 -17.58 -1.76
N TYR A 187 -0.41 -16.45 -1.38
CA TYR A 187 -1.23 -15.68 -2.30
C TYR A 187 -0.40 -15.22 -3.51
N ALA A 188 -0.83 -15.61 -4.71
CA ALA A 188 -0.16 -15.25 -5.95
C ALA A 188 -0.63 -13.85 -6.38
N VAL A 189 0.25 -12.85 -6.19
CA VAL A 189 -0.05 -11.47 -6.57
C VAL A 189 -0.10 -11.33 -8.08
N THR A 190 -1.18 -10.73 -8.58
CA THR A 190 -1.38 -10.43 -10.01
C THR A 190 -0.25 -9.52 -10.52
N PRO A 191 0.38 -9.85 -11.68
CA PRO A 191 1.39 -8.99 -12.29
C PRO A 191 0.88 -7.57 -12.49
N TYR A 192 1.73 -6.59 -12.24
CA TYR A 192 1.26 -5.24 -12.00
C TYR A 192 0.53 -4.57 -13.18
N ARG A 193 0.95 -4.84 -14.43
CA ARG A 193 0.24 -4.35 -15.62
C ARG A 193 -1.20 -4.90 -15.70
N GLU A 194 -1.38 -6.18 -15.38
CA GLU A 194 -2.69 -6.84 -15.35
C GLU A 194 -3.54 -6.29 -14.20
N ALA A 195 -2.96 -6.13 -13.00
CA ALA A 195 -3.65 -5.54 -11.85
C ALA A 195 -4.15 -4.11 -12.12
N LEU A 196 -3.43 -3.31 -12.93
CA LEU A 196 -3.88 -1.98 -13.36
C LEU A 196 -5.03 -2.05 -14.38
N ALA A 197 -5.02 -3.02 -15.29
CA ALA A 197 -6.12 -3.23 -16.23
C ALA A 197 -7.40 -3.63 -15.49
N GLU A 198 -7.31 -4.57 -14.56
CA GLU A 198 -8.43 -4.97 -13.70
C GLU A 198 -8.94 -3.79 -12.85
N LEU A 199 -8.03 -2.99 -12.28
CA LEU A 199 -8.41 -1.81 -11.52
C LEU A 199 -9.18 -0.81 -12.38
N ARG A 200 -8.77 -0.59 -13.63
CA ARG A 200 -9.48 0.27 -14.58
C ARG A 200 -10.89 -0.25 -14.85
N GLU A 201 -11.02 -1.53 -15.19
CA GLU A 201 -12.34 -2.15 -15.46
C GLU A 201 -13.26 -2.03 -14.24
N TRP A 202 -12.71 -2.27 -13.04
CA TRP A 202 -13.44 -2.11 -11.80
C TRP A 202 -13.91 -0.66 -11.59
N ILE A 203 -13.04 0.33 -11.83
CA ILE A 203 -13.42 1.75 -11.72
C ILE A 203 -14.51 2.12 -12.73
N GLN A 204 -14.45 1.63 -13.97
CA GLN A 204 -15.44 1.92 -15.01
C GLN A 204 -16.82 1.38 -14.67
N THR A 205 -16.90 0.25 -13.99
CA THR A 205 -18.15 -0.34 -13.50
C THR A 205 -18.65 0.28 -12.19
N HIS A 206 -17.85 1.15 -11.55
CA HIS A 206 -18.16 1.84 -10.29
C HIS A 206 -17.97 3.36 -10.42
N PRO A 207 -18.86 4.07 -11.14
CA PRO A 207 -18.67 5.48 -11.52
C PRO A 207 -18.59 6.45 -10.34
N GLY A 208 -19.00 6.04 -9.14
CA GLY A 208 -18.93 6.85 -7.91
C GLY A 208 -17.53 7.31 -7.50
N TYR A 209 -16.47 6.76 -8.12
CA TYR A 209 -15.08 7.15 -7.86
C TYR A 209 -14.59 8.33 -8.73
N GLY A 210 -15.33 8.75 -9.77
CA GLY A 210 -15.04 9.98 -10.51
C GLY A 210 -13.78 9.98 -11.39
N TYR A 211 -13.18 8.83 -11.67
CA TYR A 211 -12.01 8.69 -12.56
C TYR A 211 -12.38 8.27 -14.00
N GLY A 212 -13.64 8.45 -14.40
CA GLY A 212 -14.08 8.16 -15.76
C GLY A 212 -13.53 9.20 -16.74
N HIS A 213 -12.58 8.80 -17.57
CA HIS A 213 -12.29 9.52 -18.81
C HIS A 213 -13.41 9.17 -19.81
N GLY A 214 -14.27 10.15 -20.08
CA GLY A 214 -15.12 10.16 -21.27
C GLY A 214 -14.33 10.62 -22.50
#